data_AF-A0A848Z147-F1
#
_entry.id   AF-A0A848Z147-F1
#
_cell.length_a   1.000
_cell.length_b   1.000
_cell.length_c   1.000
_cell.angle_alpha   90.00
_cell.angle_beta   90.00
_cell.angle_gamma   90.00
#
_symmetry.space_group_name_H-M   'P 1'
#
loop_
_entity.id
_entity.type
_entity.pdbx_description
1 polymer ?
#
loop_
_entity_poly.entity_id
_entity_poly.type
_entity_poly.pdbx_seq_one_letter_code
_entity_poly.pdbx_strand_id
1 'polypeptide(L)'
;MKKGIIVFLMLFTIAGAGAYVYLYQPVTAGVEMATILPRETLLLIRVNEVTENIDAWRSSRLGKALAGMDIESVMAVNNAMPEDIERFTQIKSDITTAIDSAWFEALFSDTAAVAVLPPDVEQFDPDTPESFLNSIILISRPKHPAGLLESLSGMFSTQLNITKEEHGGHTLSRFDIEAGQSAWYAVRDGLLLLALHPAPVVACLSSSVAEDAVLSGHPDFRLLEEDMFRKPGTQGYVFWNSEQTFSKIKDVLTAADLDPLFSAVVDKKIANTYGVKAAGFAAYDDRSTILHKQFVFLVDKEKMLPATARAMSIAPEENRTLEMMPAAPLAYSWQNIYDLKTYWQMSNEAQTLSDEDLTELKDAFRQSVGMEIEEVMEAFGSQFGIVLNDITMGGMFPIPDLAIVAEVRKTDVTDRLVAGLIEKSGMEVNREDVEGTTLTYASIPFVMGLNPAYACKDGFCSLATTRDLVKTILSKPGSNGSLRENPDFKAVDNGLSRENNQIAYIRFAELVGKVQEIIRWGSSFMAMAQPDQAKQTQLIMDKVAIPVMDGLKMYQTIGLRSYITESQVRTDVWIEIDREQP
;
A
#
# COMPACT_ATOMS: atom_id res chain seq x y z
N MET A 1 -10.29 -17.83 -21.75
CA MET A 1 -9.77 -17.68 -20.36
C MET A 1 -8.46 -16.92 -20.25
N LYS A 2 -7.30 -17.38 -20.78
CA LYS A 2 -5.99 -16.71 -20.54
C LYS A 2 -5.90 -15.24 -21.01
N LYS A 3 -6.57 -14.86 -22.11
CA LYS A 3 -6.52 -13.49 -22.64
C LYS A 3 -7.32 -12.47 -21.81
N GLY A 4 -8.44 -12.89 -21.21
CA GLY A 4 -9.26 -12.03 -20.34
C GLY A 4 -8.60 -11.77 -18.98
N ILE A 5 -7.96 -12.78 -18.39
CA ILE A 5 -7.23 -12.63 -17.13
C ILE A 5 -6.01 -11.71 -17.28
N ILE A 6 -5.32 -11.74 -18.43
CA ILE A 6 -4.18 -10.84 -18.71
C ILE A 6 -4.65 -9.40 -18.93
N VAL A 7 -5.77 -9.18 -19.63
CA VAL A 7 -6.36 -7.84 -19.80
C VAL A 7 -6.92 -7.32 -18.48
N PHE A 8 -7.56 -8.17 -17.67
CA PHE A 8 -8.01 -7.82 -16.32
C PHE A 8 -6.83 -7.51 -15.40
N LEU A 9 -5.77 -8.34 -15.37
CA LEU A 9 -4.54 -8.06 -14.62
C LEU A 9 -3.86 -6.79 -15.13
N MET A 10 -3.79 -6.54 -16.44
CA MET A 10 -3.24 -5.28 -16.97
C MET A 10 -4.11 -4.10 -16.56
N LEU A 11 -5.44 -4.18 -16.67
CA LEU A 11 -6.34 -3.10 -16.24
C LEU A 11 -6.30 -2.89 -14.73
N PHE A 12 -6.16 -3.94 -13.92
CA PHE A 12 -6.00 -3.83 -12.46
C PHE A 12 -4.60 -3.35 -12.07
N THR A 13 -3.58 -3.66 -12.87
CA THR A 13 -2.21 -3.16 -12.68
C THR A 13 -2.09 -1.72 -13.17
N ILE A 14 -2.79 -1.32 -14.23
CA ILE A 14 -2.89 0.06 -14.73
C ILE A 14 -3.81 0.89 -13.82
N ALA A 15 -4.90 0.32 -13.30
CA ALA A 15 -5.75 0.99 -12.31
C ALA A 15 -5.10 1.01 -10.93
N GLY A 16 -4.30 0.01 -10.57
CA GLY A 16 -3.55 -0.05 -9.30
C GLY A 16 -2.31 0.83 -9.32
N ALA A 17 -1.50 0.78 -10.38
CA ALA A 17 -0.36 1.68 -10.59
C ALA A 17 -0.85 3.10 -10.91
N GLY A 18 -1.95 3.22 -11.64
CA GLY A 18 -2.70 4.46 -11.86
C GLY A 18 -3.14 5.04 -10.52
N ALA A 19 -3.95 4.34 -9.73
CA ALA A 19 -4.37 4.80 -8.40
C ALA A 19 -3.19 5.14 -7.48
N TYR A 20 -2.08 4.39 -7.52
CA TYR A 20 -0.88 4.69 -6.71
C TYR A 20 -0.19 6.00 -7.13
N VAL A 21 -0.11 6.29 -8.43
CA VAL A 21 0.46 7.53 -9.00
C VAL A 21 -0.55 8.71 -8.93
N TYR A 22 -1.84 8.41 -8.93
CA TYR A 22 -2.95 9.37 -9.14
C TYR A 22 -3.49 9.97 -7.83
N LEU A 23 -3.12 9.40 -6.69
CA LEU A 23 -3.45 9.89 -5.35
C LEU A 23 -2.47 10.97 -4.85
N TYR A 24 -2.08 11.90 -5.72
CA TYR A 24 -1.10 12.96 -5.42
C TYR A 24 -1.38 14.25 -6.24
N GLN A 25 -2.52 14.99 -6.18
CA GLN A 25 -2.52 16.50 -6.20
C GLN A 25 -3.91 17.32 -6.13
N PRO A 26 -4.06 18.69 -6.00
CA PRO A 26 -5.01 19.45 -5.10
C PRO A 26 -6.49 19.64 -5.43
N VAL A 27 -7.30 19.93 -4.39
CA VAL A 27 -8.75 20.23 -4.42
C VAL A 27 -9.06 21.70 -4.72
N THR A 28 -9.98 21.89 -5.68
CA THR A 28 -10.80 23.10 -5.83
C THR A 28 -12.26 22.86 -5.42
N ALA A 29 -12.93 23.91 -4.93
CA ALA A 29 -14.30 23.86 -4.44
C ALA A 29 -15.34 23.97 -5.59
N GLY A 30 -16.32 23.08 -5.60
CA GLY A 30 -17.49 23.08 -6.49
C GLY A 30 -18.54 22.07 -6.03
N VAL A 31 -19.62 21.87 -6.81
CA VAL A 31 -20.72 20.92 -6.48
C VAL A 31 -20.14 19.55 -6.11
N GLU A 32 -20.49 19.07 -4.92
CA GLU A 32 -19.90 17.88 -4.31
C GLU A 32 -20.43 16.62 -5.00
N MET A 33 -19.55 15.84 -5.66
CA MET A 33 -19.93 14.64 -6.42
C MET A 33 -20.68 13.59 -5.58
N ALA A 34 -20.50 13.60 -4.25
CA ALA A 34 -21.21 12.71 -3.34
C ALA A 34 -22.71 13.00 -3.23
N THR A 35 -23.20 14.17 -3.67
CA THR A 35 -24.64 14.53 -3.62
C THR A 35 -25.45 13.97 -4.79
N ILE A 36 -24.79 13.46 -5.84
CA ILE A 36 -25.46 12.82 -6.98
C ILE A 36 -25.29 11.29 -6.95
N LEU A 37 -24.31 10.80 -6.20
CA LEU A 37 -24.05 9.37 -6.05
C LEU A 37 -25.09 8.74 -5.11
N PRO A 38 -25.63 7.56 -5.46
CA PRO A 38 -26.50 6.81 -4.55
C PRO A 38 -25.82 6.56 -3.21
N ARG A 39 -26.59 6.56 -2.12
CA ARG A 39 -26.10 6.25 -0.76
C ARG A 39 -25.33 4.93 -0.68
N GLU A 40 -25.74 3.95 -1.47
CA GLU A 40 -25.17 2.59 -1.50
C GLU A 40 -23.89 2.48 -2.33
N THR A 41 -23.29 3.59 -2.77
CA THR A 41 -22.02 3.58 -3.52
C THR A 41 -20.96 2.78 -2.76
N LEU A 42 -20.38 1.78 -3.44
CA LEU A 42 -19.42 0.86 -2.85
C LEU A 42 -18.03 1.49 -2.75
N LEU A 43 -17.61 2.17 -3.83
CA LEU A 43 -16.30 2.80 -3.94
C LEU A 43 -16.46 4.16 -4.61
N LEU A 44 -15.75 5.17 -4.11
CA LEU A 44 -15.56 6.45 -4.76
C LEU A 44 -14.08 6.79 -4.73
N ILE A 45 -13.47 6.96 -5.90
CA ILE A 45 -12.12 7.51 -6.06
C ILE A 45 -12.28 8.89 -6.69
N ARG A 46 -11.98 9.95 -5.95
CA ARG A 46 -11.99 11.33 -6.48
C ARG A 46 -10.59 11.88 -6.55
N VAL A 47 -10.29 12.55 -7.66
CA VAL A 47 -9.05 13.28 -7.90
C VAL A 47 -9.38 14.66 -8.43
N ASN A 48 -8.61 15.63 -7.98
CA ASN A 48 -8.79 17.02 -8.30
C ASN A 48 -7.55 17.51 -9.09
N GLU A 49 -7.70 18.58 -9.87
CA GLU A 49 -6.62 19.17 -10.68
C GLU A 49 -5.91 18.17 -11.62
N VAL A 50 -6.65 17.19 -12.17
CA VAL A 50 -6.09 16.03 -12.90
C VAL A 50 -5.02 16.39 -13.93
N THR A 51 -5.22 17.48 -14.69
CA THR A 51 -4.24 17.91 -15.72
C THR A 51 -2.94 18.41 -15.08
N GLU A 52 -3.02 19.32 -14.09
CA GLU A 52 -1.84 19.81 -13.36
C GLU A 52 -1.09 18.64 -12.71
N ASN A 53 -1.82 17.67 -12.16
CA ASN A 53 -1.26 16.48 -11.52
C ASN A 53 -0.46 15.61 -12.49
N ILE A 54 -1.02 15.38 -13.68
CA ILE A 54 -0.37 14.60 -14.73
C ILE A 54 0.89 15.31 -15.21
N ASP A 55 0.86 16.63 -15.37
CA ASP A 55 2.01 17.42 -15.80
C ASP A 55 3.11 17.46 -14.72
N ALA A 56 2.75 17.62 -13.45
CA ALA A 56 3.67 17.53 -12.33
C ALA A 56 4.29 16.13 -12.22
N TRP A 57 3.51 15.07 -12.42
CA TRP A 57 4.05 13.71 -12.44
C TRP A 57 5.01 13.50 -13.61
N ARG A 58 4.62 13.88 -14.83
CA ARG A 58 5.46 13.77 -16.04
C ARG A 58 6.79 14.52 -15.90
N SER A 59 6.76 15.69 -15.25
CA SER A 59 7.94 16.51 -15.00
C SER A 59 8.79 16.05 -13.81
N SER A 60 8.26 15.20 -12.94
CA SER A 60 9.03 14.60 -11.84
C SER A 60 10.16 13.69 -12.33
N ARG A 61 11.17 13.45 -11.49
CA ARG A 61 12.26 12.51 -11.81
C ARG A 61 11.73 11.12 -12.16
N LEU A 62 10.76 10.63 -11.39
CA LEU A 62 10.15 9.32 -11.65
C LEU A 62 9.35 9.30 -12.96
N GLY A 63 8.54 10.33 -13.22
CA GLY A 63 7.78 10.42 -14.48
C GLY A 63 8.70 10.48 -15.70
N LYS A 64 9.76 11.30 -15.65
CA LYS A 64 10.80 11.36 -16.69
C LYS A 64 11.50 10.00 -16.88
N ALA A 65 11.86 9.33 -15.78
CA ALA A 65 12.48 8.03 -15.83
C ALA A 65 11.58 6.98 -16.49
N LEU A 66 10.29 6.94 -16.11
CA LEU A 66 9.31 6.01 -16.67
C LEU A 66 9.01 6.29 -18.14
N ALA A 67 8.85 7.56 -18.51
CA ALA A 67 8.62 7.99 -19.90
C ALA A 67 9.82 7.68 -20.80
N GLY A 68 11.04 7.74 -20.24
CA GLY A 68 12.29 7.43 -20.95
C GLY A 68 12.61 5.93 -21.08
N MET A 69 11.81 5.03 -20.50
CA MET A 69 12.06 3.59 -20.60
C MET A 69 11.78 3.06 -22.01
N ASP A 70 12.75 2.31 -22.53
CA ASP A 70 12.66 1.57 -23.79
C ASP A 70 12.12 0.15 -23.51
N ILE A 71 10.84 0.08 -23.16
CA ILE A 71 10.14 -1.18 -22.85
C ILE A 71 10.10 -2.06 -24.10
N GLU A 72 10.00 -1.46 -25.28
CA GLU A 72 9.97 -2.15 -26.56
C GLU A 72 11.25 -2.99 -26.76
N SER A 73 12.43 -2.42 -26.53
CA SER A 73 13.70 -3.16 -26.56
C SER A 73 13.78 -4.24 -25.49
N VAL A 74 13.25 -3.98 -24.29
CA VAL A 74 13.24 -4.94 -23.18
C VAL A 74 12.36 -6.15 -23.51
N MET A 75 11.18 -5.92 -24.07
CA MET A 75 10.29 -6.97 -24.55
C MET A 75 10.96 -7.78 -25.66
N ALA A 76 11.60 -7.12 -26.62
CA ALA A 76 12.32 -7.79 -27.71
C ALA A 76 13.43 -8.72 -27.21
N VAL A 77 14.24 -8.26 -26.24
CA VAL A 77 15.33 -9.08 -25.66
C VAL A 77 14.81 -10.24 -24.80
N ASN A 78 13.60 -10.13 -24.25
CA ASN A 78 12.93 -11.22 -23.55
C ASN A 78 12.11 -12.14 -24.48
N ASN A 79 12.35 -12.07 -25.80
CA ASN A 79 11.67 -12.88 -26.80
C ASN A 79 10.13 -12.73 -26.79
N ALA A 80 9.61 -11.55 -26.45
CA ALA A 80 8.20 -11.25 -26.66
C ALA A 80 7.86 -11.34 -28.15
N MET A 81 6.64 -11.76 -28.47
CA MET A 81 6.20 -11.82 -29.86
C MET A 81 6.08 -10.40 -30.44
N PRO A 82 6.41 -10.18 -31.73
CA PRO A 82 6.25 -8.87 -32.35
C PRO A 82 4.85 -8.26 -32.20
N GLU A 83 3.81 -9.10 -32.25
CA GLU A 83 2.42 -8.69 -32.04
C GLU A 83 2.17 -8.12 -30.63
N ASP A 84 2.82 -8.66 -29.60
CA ASP A 84 2.69 -8.17 -28.23
C ASP A 84 3.40 -6.82 -28.06
N ILE A 85 4.56 -6.64 -28.70
CA ILE A 85 5.32 -5.39 -28.70
C ILE A 85 4.54 -4.29 -29.44
N GLU A 86 3.99 -4.60 -30.62
CA GLU A 86 3.17 -3.69 -31.40
C GLU A 86 1.91 -3.29 -30.62
N ARG A 87 1.22 -4.27 -30.01
CA ARG A 87 0.05 -4.00 -29.16
C ARG A 87 0.39 -3.11 -27.97
N PHE A 88 1.50 -3.37 -27.28
CA PHE A 88 1.94 -2.53 -26.18
C PHE A 88 2.25 -1.10 -26.64
N THR A 89 2.96 -0.96 -27.76
CA THR A 89 3.32 0.34 -28.36
C THR A 89 2.06 1.12 -28.74
N GLN A 90 1.07 0.44 -29.34
CA GLN A 90 -0.21 1.03 -29.68
C GLN A 90 -0.95 1.52 -28.43
N ILE A 91 -1.07 0.69 -27.39
CA ILE A 91 -1.72 1.08 -26.13
C ILE A 91 -1.02 2.28 -25.48
N LYS A 92 0.31 2.26 -25.41
CA LYS A 92 1.12 3.37 -24.87
C LYS A 92 0.89 4.66 -25.67
N SER A 93 0.87 4.57 -27.00
CA SER A 93 0.60 5.69 -27.90
C SER A 93 -0.82 6.22 -27.73
N ASP A 94 -1.82 5.34 -27.66
CA ASP A 94 -3.23 5.71 -27.51
C ASP A 94 -3.48 6.43 -26.19
N ILE A 95 -2.91 5.91 -25.09
CA ILE A 95 -3.00 6.55 -23.78
C ILE A 95 -2.32 7.92 -23.79
N THR A 96 -1.11 8.02 -24.35
CA THR A 96 -0.37 9.29 -24.40
C THR A 96 -1.13 10.32 -25.24
N THR A 97 -1.60 9.92 -26.41
CA THR A 97 -2.40 10.76 -27.32
C THR A 97 -3.70 11.20 -26.67
N ALA A 98 -4.38 10.30 -25.93
CA ALA A 98 -5.59 10.63 -25.20
C ALA A 98 -5.32 11.67 -24.11
N ILE A 99 -4.28 11.49 -23.29
CA ILE A 99 -3.93 12.43 -22.21
C ILE A 99 -3.51 13.80 -22.77
N ASP A 100 -2.76 13.82 -23.88
CA ASP A 100 -2.27 15.06 -24.52
C ASP A 100 -3.33 15.79 -25.36
N SER A 101 -4.54 15.23 -25.43
CA SER A 101 -5.60 15.79 -26.26
C SER A 101 -6.29 16.99 -25.60
N ALA A 102 -6.78 17.91 -26.43
CA ALA A 102 -7.58 19.04 -25.95
C ALA A 102 -8.89 18.62 -25.26
N TRP A 103 -9.45 17.44 -25.61
CA TRP A 103 -10.67 16.95 -25.00
C TRP A 103 -10.42 16.43 -23.58
N PHE A 104 -9.25 15.83 -23.30
CA PHE A 104 -8.91 15.35 -21.97
C PHE A 104 -8.82 16.53 -20.99
N GLU A 105 -8.11 17.60 -21.37
CA GLU A 105 -8.09 18.85 -20.59
C GLU A 105 -9.52 19.41 -20.40
N ALA A 106 -10.33 19.42 -21.47
CA ALA A 106 -11.68 19.96 -21.41
C ALA A 106 -12.60 19.16 -20.47
N LEU A 107 -12.46 17.83 -20.39
CA LEU A 107 -13.31 16.95 -19.59
C LEU A 107 -12.81 16.74 -18.16
N PHE A 108 -11.50 16.77 -17.93
CA PHE A 108 -10.89 16.36 -16.65
C PHE A 108 -10.06 17.45 -15.96
N SER A 109 -10.00 18.67 -16.47
CA SER A 109 -9.19 19.77 -15.90
C SER A 109 -9.34 19.95 -14.39
N ASP A 110 -10.57 20.08 -13.89
CA ASP A 110 -10.80 20.47 -12.48
C ASP A 110 -10.93 19.29 -11.53
N THR A 111 -11.84 18.35 -11.83
CA THR A 111 -12.13 17.23 -10.92
C THR A 111 -12.69 16.07 -11.71
N ALA A 112 -12.18 14.87 -11.41
CA ALA A 112 -12.69 13.61 -11.92
C ALA A 112 -12.90 12.64 -10.77
N ALA A 113 -13.91 11.79 -10.88
CA ALA A 113 -14.11 10.69 -9.97
C ALA A 113 -14.57 9.44 -10.71
N VAL A 114 -14.18 8.30 -10.19
CA VAL A 114 -14.71 7.00 -10.57
C VAL A 114 -15.46 6.46 -9.37
N ALA A 115 -16.70 6.03 -9.58
CA ALA A 115 -17.47 5.35 -8.55
C ALA A 115 -17.90 3.96 -9.01
N VAL A 116 -17.96 3.04 -8.06
CA VAL A 116 -18.51 1.69 -8.23
C VAL A 116 -19.81 1.63 -7.47
N LEU A 117 -20.90 1.42 -8.19
CA LEU A 117 -22.23 1.24 -7.62
C LEU A 117 -22.50 -0.24 -7.34
N PRO A 118 -23.47 -0.58 -6.47
CA PRO A 118 -23.89 -1.96 -6.29
C PRO A 118 -24.32 -2.57 -7.63
N PRO A 119 -23.81 -3.75 -8.02
CA PRO A 119 -24.31 -4.44 -9.21
C PRO A 119 -25.76 -4.89 -9.00
N ASP A 120 -26.49 -5.01 -10.11
CA ASP A 120 -27.74 -5.76 -10.12
C ASP A 120 -27.40 -7.25 -10.03
N VAL A 121 -27.67 -7.85 -8.87
CA VAL A 121 -27.33 -9.24 -8.56
C VAL A 121 -27.99 -10.22 -9.53
N GLU A 122 -29.17 -9.89 -10.07
CA GLU A 122 -29.89 -10.75 -11.01
C GLU A 122 -29.27 -10.75 -12.41
N GLN A 123 -28.55 -9.67 -12.77
CA GLN A 123 -27.94 -9.48 -14.08
C GLN A 123 -26.40 -9.65 -14.05
N PHE A 124 -25.83 -9.86 -12.88
CA PHE A 124 -24.40 -9.98 -12.70
C PHE A 124 -23.94 -11.40 -13.04
N ASP A 125 -23.12 -11.53 -14.07
CA ASP A 125 -22.46 -12.79 -14.43
C ASP A 125 -21.00 -12.76 -13.94
N PRO A 126 -20.64 -13.55 -12.91
CA PRO A 126 -19.28 -13.57 -12.36
C PRO A 126 -18.24 -14.11 -13.34
N ASP A 127 -18.65 -14.82 -14.39
CA ASP A 127 -17.75 -15.37 -15.41
C ASP A 127 -17.43 -14.34 -16.51
N THR A 128 -18.15 -13.21 -16.56
CA THR A 128 -17.91 -12.12 -17.52
C THR A 128 -17.39 -10.86 -16.81
N PRO A 129 -16.10 -10.51 -16.98
CA PRO A 129 -15.54 -9.28 -16.41
C PRO A 129 -16.31 -8.01 -16.81
N GLU A 130 -16.98 -8.04 -17.96
CA GLU A 130 -17.82 -6.95 -18.47
C GLU A 130 -19.01 -6.64 -17.54
N SER A 131 -19.58 -7.63 -16.83
CA SER A 131 -20.65 -7.40 -15.87
C SER A 131 -20.25 -6.46 -14.73
N PHE A 132 -18.96 -6.42 -14.36
CA PHE A 132 -18.46 -5.46 -13.37
C PHE A 132 -18.39 -4.04 -13.93
N LEU A 133 -18.06 -3.88 -15.21
CA LEU A 133 -18.01 -2.57 -15.87
C LEU A 133 -19.40 -1.90 -15.90
N ASN A 134 -20.48 -2.69 -15.86
CA ASN A 134 -21.85 -2.19 -15.79
C ASN A 134 -22.19 -1.46 -14.48
N SER A 135 -21.32 -1.56 -13.46
CA SER A 135 -21.46 -0.87 -12.17
C SER A 135 -20.57 0.37 -12.03
N ILE A 136 -19.71 0.65 -13.02
CA ILE A 136 -18.73 1.74 -12.95
C ILE A 136 -19.32 3.00 -13.59
N ILE A 137 -19.15 4.13 -12.93
CA ILE A 137 -19.46 5.45 -13.47
C ILE A 137 -18.25 6.37 -13.34
N LEU A 138 -17.95 7.07 -14.43
CA LEU A 138 -17.02 8.20 -14.46
C LEU A 138 -17.82 9.49 -14.29
N ILE A 139 -17.39 10.31 -13.34
CA ILE A 139 -17.97 11.62 -13.07
C ILE A 139 -16.86 12.63 -13.28
N SER A 140 -17.11 13.67 -14.08
CA SER A 140 -16.13 14.75 -14.22
C SER A 140 -16.80 16.12 -14.21
N ARG A 141 -16.02 17.15 -13.90
CA ARG A 141 -16.41 18.55 -14.05
C ARG A 141 -15.70 19.12 -15.27
N PRO A 142 -16.38 19.25 -16.41
CA PRO A 142 -15.80 19.85 -17.61
C PRO A 142 -15.54 21.35 -17.41
N LYS A 143 -14.45 21.85 -17.99
CA LYS A 143 -14.09 23.29 -17.99
C LYS A 143 -15.21 24.17 -18.58
N HIS A 144 -15.88 23.65 -19.61
CA HIS A 144 -16.93 24.33 -20.36
C HIS A 144 -18.13 23.39 -20.59
N PRO A 145 -19.11 23.34 -19.67
CA PRO A 145 -20.27 22.44 -19.80
C PRO A 145 -21.05 22.63 -21.12
N ALA A 146 -21.13 23.86 -21.63
CA ALA A 146 -21.83 24.18 -22.88
C ALA A 146 -21.13 23.64 -24.14
N GLY A 147 -19.81 23.41 -24.10
CA GLY A 147 -19.00 22.89 -25.21
C GLY A 147 -18.76 21.38 -25.15
N LEU A 148 -19.36 20.68 -24.18
CA LEU A 148 -19.12 19.25 -23.93
C LEU A 148 -19.36 18.37 -25.18
N LEU A 149 -20.41 18.67 -25.94
CA LEU A 149 -20.72 17.93 -27.17
C LEU A 149 -19.65 18.13 -28.25
N GLU A 150 -19.10 19.35 -28.35
CA GLU A 150 -18.02 19.66 -29.28
C GLU A 150 -16.72 18.95 -28.84
N SER A 151 -16.41 18.98 -27.54
CA SER A 151 -15.26 18.26 -26.97
C SER A 151 -15.35 16.75 -27.19
N LEU A 152 -16.52 16.14 -26.96
CA LEU A 152 -16.75 14.72 -27.22
C LEU A 152 -16.64 14.41 -28.71
N SER A 153 -17.19 15.26 -29.59
CA SER A 153 -17.04 15.09 -31.04
C SER A 153 -15.60 15.16 -31.52
N GLY A 154 -14.73 15.91 -30.82
CA GLY A 154 -13.30 15.98 -31.09
C GLY A 154 -12.50 14.78 -30.58
N MET A 155 -13.04 13.99 -29.63
CA MET A 155 -12.38 12.80 -29.09
C MET A 155 -12.32 11.65 -30.10
N PHE A 156 -13.27 11.60 -31.04
CA PHE A 156 -13.37 10.54 -32.03
C PHE A 156 -13.15 11.13 -33.42
N SER A 157 -12.22 10.55 -34.18
CA SER A 157 -11.88 11.00 -35.54
C SER A 157 -13.04 10.88 -36.53
N THR A 158 -14.09 10.14 -36.17
CA THR A 158 -15.34 9.97 -36.90
C THR A 158 -16.44 10.81 -36.26
N GLN A 159 -17.35 11.37 -37.08
CA GLN A 159 -18.57 12.01 -36.56
C GLN A 159 -19.28 11.03 -35.62
N LEU A 160 -19.26 11.31 -34.32
CA LEU A 160 -19.99 10.52 -33.34
C LEU A 160 -21.47 10.59 -33.66
N ASN A 161 -22.06 9.43 -33.95
CA ASN A 161 -23.50 9.30 -34.03
C ASN A 161 -24.06 9.27 -32.60
N ILE A 162 -24.31 10.46 -32.06
CA ILE A 162 -24.94 10.60 -30.74
C ILE A 162 -26.45 10.40 -30.91
N THR A 163 -26.99 9.36 -30.31
CA THR A 163 -28.44 9.11 -30.25
C THR A 163 -28.95 9.45 -28.85
N LYS A 164 -30.23 9.82 -28.76
CA LYS A 164 -30.91 9.99 -27.47
C LYS A 164 -31.77 8.78 -27.21
N GLU A 165 -31.65 8.21 -26.02
CA GLU A 165 -32.42 7.05 -25.57
C GLU A 165 -33.12 7.36 -24.24
N GLU A 166 -34.34 6.87 -24.07
CA GLU A 166 -35.09 7.00 -22.82
C GLU A 166 -34.82 5.78 -21.92
N HIS A 167 -34.31 6.01 -20.72
CA HIS A 167 -34.02 4.98 -19.72
C HIS A 167 -34.52 5.42 -18.34
N GLY A 168 -35.41 4.64 -17.72
CA GLY A 168 -35.91 4.95 -16.37
C GLY A 168 -36.62 6.31 -16.24
N GLY A 169 -37.18 6.85 -17.33
CA GLY A 169 -37.79 8.18 -17.38
C GLY A 169 -36.81 9.34 -17.57
N HIS A 170 -35.54 9.05 -17.87
CA HIS A 170 -34.49 10.02 -18.18
C HIS A 170 -34.02 9.88 -19.62
N THR A 171 -33.84 11.00 -20.30
CA THR A 171 -33.21 11.03 -21.62
C THR A 171 -31.68 10.98 -21.46
N LEU A 172 -31.07 9.88 -21.89
CA LEU A 172 -29.61 9.71 -21.93
C LEU A 172 -29.10 9.91 -23.35
N SER A 173 -27.87 10.41 -23.47
CA SER A 173 -27.17 10.42 -24.76
C SER A 173 -26.30 9.19 -24.87
N ARG A 174 -26.39 8.47 -25.99
CA ARG A 174 -25.59 7.28 -26.29
C ARG A 174 -24.67 7.57 -27.47
N PHE A 175 -23.45 7.05 -27.40
CA PHE A 175 -22.56 7.00 -28.54
C PHE A 175 -21.83 5.66 -28.60
N ASP A 176 -21.46 5.24 -29.81
CA ASP A 176 -20.74 3.99 -30.03
C ASP A 176 -19.23 4.22 -29.92
N ILE A 177 -18.57 3.30 -29.23
CA ILE A 177 -17.12 3.18 -29.10
C ILE A 177 -16.67 2.09 -30.08
N GLU A 178 -15.37 2.04 -30.39
CA GLU A 178 -14.78 0.95 -31.17
C GLU A 178 -15.10 -0.44 -30.59
N ALA A 179 -15.01 -1.47 -31.44
CA ALA A 179 -15.32 -2.86 -31.09
C ALA A 179 -16.79 -3.15 -30.70
N GLY A 180 -17.74 -2.28 -31.07
CA GLY A 180 -19.17 -2.53 -30.89
C GLY A 180 -19.67 -2.29 -29.47
N GLN A 181 -18.88 -1.59 -28.64
CA GLN A 181 -19.31 -1.11 -27.34
C GLN A 181 -20.03 0.24 -27.49
N SER A 182 -20.87 0.59 -26.51
CA SER A 182 -21.49 1.91 -26.44
C SER A 182 -21.26 2.50 -25.06
N ALA A 183 -21.29 3.82 -24.96
CA ALA A 183 -21.32 4.53 -23.70
C ALA A 183 -22.52 5.46 -23.63
N TRP A 184 -23.00 5.68 -22.40
CA TRP A 184 -24.11 6.55 -22.08
C TRP A 184 -23.62 7.69 -21.21
N TYR A 185 -24.13 8.89 -21.47
CA TYR A 185 -23.84 10.04 -20.66
C TYR A 185 -25.03 10.96 -20.44
N ALA A 186 -24.94 11.72 -19.35
CA ALA A 186 -25.85 12.81 -18.99
C ALA A 186 -25.07 13.94 -18.31
N VAL A 187 -25.67 15.12 -18.26
CA VAL A 187 -25.12 16.27 -17.51
C VAL A 187 -26.12 16.68 -16.43
N ARG A 188 -25.68 16.73 -15.18
CA ARG A 188 -26.47 17.15 -14.01
C ARG A 188 -25.64 18.10 -13.17
N ASP A 189 -26.17 19.28 -12.86
CA ASP A 189 -25.51 20.27 -11.99
C ASP A 189 -24.07 20.63 -12.42
N GLY A 190 -23.82 20.63 -13.73
CA GLY A 190 -22.50 20.90 -14.32
C GLY A 190 -21.51 19.72 -14.26
N LEU A 191 -21.93 18.55 -13.77
CA LEU A 191 -21.15 17.32 -13.78
C LEU A 191 -21.53 16.46 -14.99
N LEU A 192 -20.52 15.95 -15.70
CA LEU A 192 -20.67 14.90 -16.69
C LEU A 192 -20.75 13.55 -15.97
N LEU A 193 -21.75 12.75 -16.31
CA LEU A 193 -21.93 11.36 -15.88
C LEU A 193 -21.71 10.48 -17.10
N LEU A 194 -20.75 9.56 -17.06
CA LEU A 194 -20.41 8.68 -18.19
C LEU A 194 -20.25 7.23 -17.70
N ALA A 195 -20.89 6.28 -18.38
CA ALA A 195 -20.74 4.85 -18.08
C ALA A 195 -20.88 3.98 -19.34
N LEU A 196 -20.35 2.75 -19.28
CA LEU A 196 -20.51 1.72 -20.33
C LEU A 196 -21.85 0.98 -20.25
N HIS A 197 -22.72 1.38 -19.34
CA HIS A 197 -24.07 0.86 -19.20
C HIS A 197 -24.99 2.01 -18.75
N PRO A 198 -26.28 2.06 -19.14
CA PRO A 198 -27.17 3.16 -18.74
C PRO A 198 -27.49 3.13 -17.24
N ALA A 199 -27.51 1.96 -16.60
CA ALA A 199 -27.99 1.81 -15.22
C ALA A 199 -27.24 2.70 -14.19
N PRO A 200 -25.90 2.81 -14.18
CA PRO A 200 -25.20 3.73 -13.28
C PRO A 200 -25.56 5.20 -13.48
N VAL A 201 -25.75 5.63 -14.73
CA VAL A 201 -26.16 7.02 -15.03
C VAL A 201 -27.57 7.27 -14.51
N VAL A 202 -28.51 6.36 -14.78
CA VAL A 202 -29.88 6.44 -14.26
C VAL A 202 -29.91 6.45 -12.74
N ALA A 203 -29.11 5.62 -12.07
CA ALA A 203 -29.02 5.59 -10.62
C ALA A 203 -28.57 6.94 -10.05
N CYS A 204 -27.59 7.60 -10.68
CA CYS A 204 -27.12 8.92 -10.28
C CYS A 204 -28.08 10.07 -10.65
N LEU A 205 -28.95 9.90 -11.65
CA LEU A 205 -30.01 10.88 -11.97
C LEU A 205 -31.25 10.69 -11.10
N SER A 206 -31.53 9.47 -10.68
CA SER A 206 -32.70 9.10 -9.88
C SER A 206 -32.47 9.26 -8.38
N SER A 207 -31.21 9.41 -7.94
CA SER A 207 -30.88 9.76 -6.57
C SER A 207 -31.57 11.08 -6.19
N SER A 208 -32.47 10.96 -5.21
CA SER A 208 -33.25 12.09 -4.69
C SER A 208 -32.32 13.14 -4.10
N VAL A 209 -32.74 14.41 -4.15
CA VAL A 209 -32.06 15.50 -3.41
C VAL A 209 -32.22 15.31 -1.88
N ALA A 210 -33.05 14.37 -1.43
CA ALA A 210 -33.14 13.99 -0.03
C ALA A 210 -31.78 13.49 0.48
N GLU A 211 -31.32 14.09 1.59
CA GLU A 211 -29.99 13.87 2.16
C GLU A 211 -29.71 12.39 2.42
N ASP A 212 -30.71 11.61 2.82
CA ASP A 212 -30.59 10.20 3.18
C ASP A 212 -30.55 9.23 1.98
N ALA A 213 -30.74 9.73 0.75
CA ALA A 213 -30.73 8.92 -0.48
C ALA A 213 -29.38 8.98 -1.23
N VAL A 214 -28.47 9.87 -0.82
CA VAL A 214 -27.20 10.16 -1.51
C VAL A 214 -25.99 9.81 -0.63
N LEU A 215 -24.82 9.67 -1.25
CA LEU A 215 -23.58 9.28 -0.56
C LEU A 215 -23.16 10.30 0.51
N SER A 216 -23.37 11.60 0.28
CA SER A 216 -23.10 12.65 1.28
C SER A 216 -23.95 12.50 2.57
N GLY A 217 -25.06 11.77 2.50
CA GLY A 217 -25.87 11.38 3.66
C GLY A 217 -25.41 10.13 4.39
N HIS A 218 -24.48 9.36 3.83
CA HIS A 218 -23.99 8.14 4.46
C HIS A 218 -23.15 8.50 5.69
N PRO A 219 -23.45 7.97 6.89
CA PRO A 219 -22.80 8.41 8.13
C PRO A 219 -21.28 8.19 8.12
N ASP A 220 -20.84 7.03 7.61
CA ASP A 220 -19.41 6.72 7.52
C ASP A 220 -18.68 7.57 6.47
N PHE A 221 -19.37 7.97 5.38
CA PHE A 221 -18.78 8.88 4.39
C PHE A 221 -18.62 10.27 5.00
N ARG A 222 -19.66 10.79 5.66
CA ARG A 222 -19.62 12.10 6.32
C ARG A 222 -18.52 12.18 7.38
N LEU A 223 -18.36 11.12 8.19
CA LEU A 223 -17.30 11.06 9.19
C LEU A 223 -15.91 11.19 8.54
N LEU A 224 -15.65 10.44 7.46
CA LEU A 224 -14.38 10.52 6.72
C LEU A 224 -14.24 11.84 5.95
N GLU A 225 -15.34 12.41 5.48
CA GLU A 225 -15.34 13.66 4.75
C GLU A 225 -14.95 14.84 5.65
N GLU A 226 -15.58 14.95 6.82
CA GLU A 226 -15.30 15.98 7.82
C GLU A 226 -13.89 15.84 8.39
N ASP A 227 -13.45 14.60 8.64
CA ASP A 227 -12.14 14.32 9.23
C ASP A 227 -11.00 14.40 8.22
N MET A 228 -11.21 14.03 6.96
CA MET A 228 -10.14 13.86 5.97
C MET A 228 -10.38 14.68 4.70
N PHE A 229 -11.49 14.46 4.01
CA PHE A 229 -11.62 14.85 2.60
C PHE A 229 -11.79 16.36 2.37
N ARG A 230 -12.24 17.11 3.40
CA ARG A 230 -12.41 18.57 3.35
C ARG A 230 -11.21 19.36 3.89
N LYS A 231 -10.12 18.69 4.27
CA LYS A 231 -8.92 19.39 4.75
C LYS A 231 -8.28 20.22 3.63
N PRO A 232 -7.72 21.42 3.95
CA PRO A 232 -6.96 22.20 2.99
C PRO A 232 -5.83 21.38 2.38
N GLY A 233 -5.59 21.57 1.08
CA GLY A 233 -4.59 20.80 0.37
C GLY A 233 -4.94 19.32 0.26
N THR A 234 -6.20 18.87 0.41
CA THR A 234 -6.60 17.52 -0.03
C THR A 234 -6.45 17.46 -1.54
N GLN A 235 -6.05 16.31 -2.06
CA GLN A 235 -5.61 16.16 -3.43
C GLN A 235 -6.46 15.14 -4.19
N GLY A 236 -6.51 13.95 -3.65
CA GLY A 236 -7.49 12.95 -3.99
C GLY A 236 -7.91 12.24 -2.73
N TYR A 237 -9.07 11.59 -2.80
CA TYR A 237 -9.50 10.70 -1.75
C TYR A 237 -10.20 9.47 -2.32
N VAL A 238 -10.16 8.42 -1.52
CA VAL A 238 -10.91 7.20 -1.74
C VAL A 238 -11.85 7.00 -0.57
N PHE A 239 -13.10 6.72 -0.86
CA PHE A 239 -14.05 6.14 0.08
C PHE A 239 -14.40 4.74 -0.37
N TRP A 240 -14.30 3.77 0.52
CA TRP A 240 -14.71 2.39 0.29
C TRP A 240 -15.68 1.94 1.38
N ASN A 241 -16.92 1.65 1.02
CA ASN A 241 -17.91 1.06 1.90
C ASN A 241 -17.67 -0.46 1.98
N SER A 242 -16.77 -0.86 2.87
CA SER A 242 -16.36 -2.26 3.03
C SER A 242 -17.53 -3.16 3.45
N GLU A 243 -18.35 -2.74 4.41
CA GLU A 243 -19.50 -3.54 4.88
C GLU A 243 -20.47 -3.84 3.73
N GLN A 244 -20.86 -2.81 2.97
CA GLN A 244 -21.75 -2.99 1.82
C GLN A 244 -21.09 -3.77 0.68
N THR A 245 -19.80 -3.55 0.44
CA THR A 245 -19.05 -4.28 -0.61
C THR A 245 -19.04 -5.78 -0.32
N PHE A 246 -18.70 -6.19 0.90
CA PHE A 246 -18.68 -7.61 1.27
C PHE A 246 -20.09 -8.21 1.29
N SER A 247 -21.10 -7.45 1.71
CA SER A 247 -22.50 -7.88 1.60
C SER A 247 -22.89 -8.17 0.15
N LYS A 248 -22.55 -7.28 -0.78
CA LYS A 248 -22.89 -7.45 -2.20
C LYS A 248 -22.12 -8.57 -2.88
N ILE A 249 -20.84 -8.74 -2.54
CA ILE A 249 -20.06 -9.91 -2.98
C ILE A 249 -20.76 -11.19 -2.50
N LYS A 250 -21.20 -11.25 -1.25
CA LYS A 250 -21.92 -12.42 -0.73
C LYS A 250 -23.23 -12.68 -1.47
N ASP A 251 -24.02 -11.64 -1.76
CA ASP A 251 -25.27 -11.75 -2.52
C ASP A 251 -25.01 -12.36 -3.91
N VAL A 252 -24.01 -11.84 -4.63
CA VAL A 252 -23.60 -12.32 -5.97
C VAL A 252 -23.14 -13.78 -5.92
N LEU A 253 -22.28 -14.13 -4.96
CA LEU A 253 -21.77 -15.50 -4.85
C LEU A 253 -22.87 -16.50 -4.48
N THR A 254 -23.86 -16.07 -3.70
CA THR A 254 -25.04 -16.88 -3.36
C THR A 254 -25.92 -17.11 -4.58
N ALA A 255 -26.10 -16.08 -5.42
CA ALA A 255 -26.87 -16.17 -6.66
C ALA A 255 -26.17 -17.05 -7.73
N ALA A 256 -24.84 -17.12 -7.70
CA ALA A 256 -24.04 -17.88 -8.67
C ALA A 256 -23.99 -19.41 -8.45
N ASP A 257 -24.69 -19.93 -7.42
CA ASP A 257 -24.76 -21.37 -7.08
C ASP A 257 -23.38 -22.07 -7.06
N LEU A 258 -22.43 -21.46 -6.36
CA LEU A 258 -21.05 -21.94 -6.30
C LEU A 258 -20.92 -23.26 -5.53
N ASP A 259 -19.85 -24.00 -5.82
CA ASP A 259 -19.48 -25.21 -5.08
C ASP A 259 -19.47 -24.95 -3.55
N PRO A 260 -20.09 -25.83 -2.73
CA PRO A 260 -20.21 -25.61 -1.28
C PRO A 260 -18.88 -25.43 -0.55
N LEU A 261 -17.81 -26.10 -1.01
CA LEU A 261 -16.50 -25.97 -0.39
C LEU A 261 -15.88 -24.60 -0.71
N PHE A 262 -16.08 -24.11 -1.93
CA PHE A 262 -15.70 -22.74 -2.29
C PHE A 262 -16.50 -21.70 -1.48
N SER A 263 -17.82 -21.87 -1.35
CA SER A 263 -18.67 -20.98 -0.55
C SER A 263 -18.19 -20.90 0.91
N ALA A 264 -17.88 -22.04 1.54
CA ALA A 264 -17.39 -22.07 2.91
C ALA A 264 -16.05 -21.33 3.09
N VAL A 265 -15.14 -21.45 2.11
CA VAL A 265 -13.86 -20.71 2.12
C VAL A 265 -14.10 -19.20 1.99
N VAL A 266 -15.03 -18.79 1.13
CA VAL A 266 -15.37 -17.37 0.95
C VAL A 266 -16.07 -16.81 2.20
N ASP A 267 -17.04 -17.52 2.76
CA ASP A 267 -17.72 -17.12 3.99
C ASP A 267 -16.73 -16.94 5.14
N LYS A 268 -15.75 -17.84 5.28
CA LYS A 268 -14.69 -17.70 6.29
C LYS A 268 -13.83 -16.45 6.03
N LYS A 269 -13.49 -16.14 4.78
CA LYS A 269 -12.73 -14.94 4.42
C LYS A 269 -13.52 -13.65 4.64
N ILE A 270 -14.81 -13.64 4.31
CA ILE A 270 -15.72 -12.51 4.56
C ILE A 270 -15.95 -12.33 6.07
N ALA A 271 -16.03 -13.42 6.84
CA ALA A 271 -16.17 -13.32 8.29
C ALA A 271 -14.97 -12.63 8.96
N ASN A 272 -13.76 -12.78 8.41
CA ASN A 272 -12.57 -12.07 8.89
C ASN A 272 -12.63 -10.56 8.65
N THR A 273 -13.52 -10.08 7.78
CA THR A 273 -13.70 -8.64 7.50
C THR A 273 -14.90 -8.05 8.23
N TYR A 274 -15.69 -8.86 8.96
CA TYR A 274 -16.79 -8.34 9.78
C TYR A 274 -16.29 -7.34 10.80
N GLY A 275 -17.08 -6.28 10.98
CA GLY A 275 -16.72 -5.13 11.80
C GLY A 275 -15.88 -4.07 11.08
N VAL A 276 -15.36 -4.29 9.86
CA VAL A 276 -14.82 -3.19 9.05
C VAL A 276 -15.97 -2.51 8.31
N LYS A 277 -16.32 -1.30 8.73
CA LYS A 277 -17.47 -0.56 8.19
C LYS A 277 -17.13 0.09 6.86
N ALA A 278 -16.10 0.92 6.85
CA ALA A 278 -15.63 1.64 5.68
C ALA A 278 -14.13 1.93 5.80
N ALA A 279 -13.51 2.25 4.68
CA ALA A 279 -12.15 2.76 4.61
C ALA A 279 -12.10 4.09 3.87
N GLY A 280 -11.28 4.99 4.37
CA GLY A 280 -10.94 6.27 3.75
C GLY A 280 -9.46 6.32 3.43
N PHE A 281 -9.11 6.86 2.26
CA PHE A 281 -7.77 7.31 1.95
C PHE A 281 -7.85 8.77 1.54
N ALA A 282 -6.89 9.59 1.96
CA ALA A 282 -6.70 10.93 1.43
C ALA A 282 -5.22 11.22 1.25
N ALA A 283 -4.89 11.97 0.21
CA ALA A 283 -3.59 12.56 0.02
C ALA A 283 -3.68 14.07 0.16
N TYR A 284 -2.65 14.66 0.76
CA TYR A 284 -2.51 16.08 1.00
C TYR A 284 -1.18 16.59 0.43
N ASP A 285 -1.25 17.72 -0.26
CA ASP A 285 -0.10 18.46 -0.77
C ASP A 285 -0.38 19.96 -0.64
N ASP A 286 0.41 20.64 0.19
CA ASP A 286 0.40 22.09 0.35
C ASP A 286 1.48 22.77 -0.51
N ARG A 287 2.05 22.03 -1.47
CA ARG A 287 3.20 22.38 -2.32
C ARG A 287 4.52 22.52 -1.56
N SER A 288 4.58 22.10 -0.28
CA SER A 288 5.84 22.01 0.46
C SER A 288 6.67 20.80 0.02
N THR A 289 7.85 20.61 0.62
CA THR A 289 8.66 19.40 0.40
C THR A 289 8.09 18.17 1.11
N ILE A 290 7.00 18.29 1.87
CA ILE A 290 6.38 17.17 2.60
C ILE A 290 5.02 16.86 1.99
N LEU A 291 4.87 15.63 1.51
CA LEU A 291 3.57 15.06 1.16
C LEU A 291 2.99 14.33 2.36
N HIS A 292 1.69 14.48 2.60
CA HIS A 292 1.00 13.75 3.66
C HIS A 292 -0.05 12.84 3.05
N LYS A 293 -0.10 11.57 3.45
CA LYS A 293 -1.16 10.63 3.12
C LYS A 293 -1.77 10.09 4.39
N GLN A 294 -3.05 9.79 4.34
CA GLN A 294 -3.79 9.28 5.48
C GLN A 294 -4.71 8.16 5.05
N PHE A 295 -4.69 7.07 5.81
CA PHE A 295 -5.60 5.94 5.69
C PHE A 295 -6.39 5.83 7.00
N VAL A 296 -7.70 5.66 6.92
CA VAL A 296 -8.57 5.45 8.07
C VAL A 296 -9.49 4.28 7.79
N PHE A 297 -9.47 3.27 8.66
CA PHE A 297 -10.47 2.22 8.68
C PHE A 297 -11.44 2.49 9.82
N LEU A 298 -12.73 2.59 9.50
CA LEU A 298 -13.80 2.66 10.48
C LEU A 298 -14.17 1.26 10.92
N VAL A 299 -14.18 1.02 12.23
CA VAL A 299 -14.32 -0.31 12.81
C VAL A 299 -15.43 -0.37 13.86
N ASP A 300 -16.12 -1.50 13.89
CA ASP A 300 -17.06 -1.94 14.90
C ASP A 300 -16.49 -3.21 15.53
N LYS A 301 -15.85 -3.04 16.70
CA LYS A 301 -15.14 -4.13 17.39
C LYS A 301 -16.08 -5.22 17.90
N GLU A 302 -17.36 -4.92 18.11
CA GLU A 302 -18.35 -5.89 18.58
C GLU A 302 -18.73 -6.91 17.50
N LYS A 303 -18.63 -6.51 16.23
CA LYS A 303 -18.85 -7.39 15.07
C LYS A 303 -17.59 -8.13 14.61
N MET A 304 -16.41 -7.76 15.12
CA MET A 304 -15.16 -8.41 14.77
C MET A 304 -15.02 -9.78 15.42
N LEU A 305 -14.22 -10.65 14.81
CA LEU A 305 -13.77 -11.87 15.49
C LEU A 305 -13.04 -11.51 16.79
N PRO A 306 -13.21 -12.28 17.89
CA PRO A 306 -12.63 -11.94 19.20
C PRO A 306 -11.13 -11.66 19.15
N ALA A 307 -10.41 -12.47 18.38
CA ALA A 307 -8.98 -12.33 18.12
C ALA A 307 -8.61 -10.96 17.53
N THR A 308 -9.32 -10.54 16.47
CA THR A 308 -9.13 -9.25 15.81
C THR A 308 -9.56 -8.10 16.74
N ALA A 309 -10.69 -8.23 17.44
CA ALA A 309 -11.17 -7.22 18.38
C ALA A 309 -10.15 -6.96 19.51
N ARG A 310 -9.49 -8.01 20.02
CA ARG A 310 -8.39 -7.89 21.00
C ARG A 310 -7.21 -7.12 20.45
N ALA A 311 -6.72 -7.46 19.25
CA ALA A 311 -5.63 -6.73 18.60
C ALA A 311 -5.99 -5.26 18.36
N MET A 312 -7.23 -4.97 17.98
CA MET A 312 -7.75 -3.61 17.79
C MET A 312 -8.05 -2.88 19.12
N SER A 313 -7.83 -3.51 20.27
CA SER A 313 -8.03 -2.89 21.59
C SER A 313 -6.71 -2.53 22.28
N ILE A 314 -5.57 -2.78 21.63
CA ILE A 314 -4.25 -2.41 22.14
C ILE A 314 -4.12 -0.88 22.04
N ALA A 315 -3.96 -0.23 23.20
CA ALA A 315 -3.80 1.21 23.25
C ALA A 315 -2.46 1.64 22.59
N PRO A 316 -2.40 2.82 21.95
CA PRO A 316 -1.13 3.42 21.54
C PRO A 316 -0.18 3.61 22.74
N GLU A 317 1.12 3.41 22.53
CA GLU A 317 2.16 3.60 23.55
C GLU A 317 3.31 4.46 23.02
N GLU A 318 4.07 5.08 23.91
CA GLU A 318 5.33 5.75 23.55
C GLU A 318 6.38 4.72 23.09
N ASN A 319 7.03 5.01 21.96
CA ASN A 319 8.14 4.21 21.47
C ASN A 319 9.42 4.52 22.26
N ARG A 320 9.69 3.69 23.28
CA ARG A 320 10.85 3.81 24.17
C ARG A 320 12.19 3.52 23.48
N THR A 321 12.17 2.91 22.29
CA THR A 321 13.40 2.50 21.60
C THR A 321 13.98 3.58 20.70
N LEU A 322 13.24 4.67 20.40
CA LEU A 322 13.70 5.76 19.53
C LEU A 322 15.04 6.38 19.96
N GLU A 323 15.27 6.50 21.26
CA GLU A 323 16.50 7.11 21.80
C GLU A 323 17.71 6.16 21.76
N MET A 324 17.45 4.85 21.68
CA MET A 324 18.46 3.79 21.60
C MET A 324 18.86 3.49 20.16
N MET A 325 18.01 3.85 19.18
CA MET A 325 18.28 3.51 17.79
C MET A 325 19.45 4.32 17.24
N PRO A 326 20.27 3.73 16.33
CA PRO A 326 21.31 4.45 15.61
C PRO A 326 20.81 5.78 15.03
N ALA A 327 21.70 6.75 14.87
CA ALA A 327 21.31 8.07 14.42
C ALA A 327 20.78 8.11 12.98
N ALA A 328 21.25 7.24 12.09
CA ALA A 328 20.95 7.34 10.66
C ALA A 328 20.68 5.99 9.97
N PRO A 329 19.77 5.15 10.52
CA PRO A 329 19.45 3.86 9.91
C PRO A 329 18.83 4.06 8.53
N LEU A 330 19.05 3.11 7.63
CA LEU A 330 18.35 3.05 6.34
C LEU A 330 16.85 2.84 6.55
N ALA A 331 16.47 1.98 7.49
CA ALA A 331 15.08 1.75 7.85
C ALA A 331 14.94 1.37 9.32
N TYR A 332 13.84 1.79 9.92
CA TYR A 332 13.46 1.47 11.28
C TYR A 332 11.95 1.26 11.36
N SER A 333 11.51 0.19 12.00
CA SER A 333 10.11 -0.10 12.26
C SER A 333 9.93 -0.46 13.71
N TRP A 334 8.87 0.01 14.34
CA TRP A 334 8.49 -0.33 15.71
C TRP A 334 6.99 -0.50 15.82
N GLN A 335 6.55 -1.33 16.76
CA GLN A 335 5.14 -1.60 17.02
C GLN A 335 4.92 -2.12 18.45
N ASN A 336 3.73 -1.87 18.99
CA ASN A 336 3.28 -2.41 20.28
C ASN A 336 2.12 -3.42 20.16
N ILE A 337 1.68 -3.72 18.93
CA ILE A 337 0.54 -4.62 18.68
C ILE A 337 0.92 -6.10 18.68
N TYR A 338 2.21 -6.41 18.85
CA TYR A 338 2.74 -7.78 18.88
C TYR A 338 2.83 -8.32 20.30
N ASP A 339 1.68 -8.69 20.85
CA ASP A 339 1.62 -9.55 22.03
C ASP A 339 1.75 -11.02 21.58
N LEU A 340 2.97 -11.56 21.68
CA LEU A 340 3.27 -12.93 21.29
C LEU A 340 2.38 -13.97 21.98
N LYS A 341 1.98 -13.73 23.23
CA LYS A 341 1.05 -14.61 23.96
C LYS A 341 -0.33 -14.55 23.34
N THR A 342 -0.83 -13.36 23.02
CA THR A 342 -2.12 -13.19 22.34
C THR A 342 -2.11 -13.84 20.96
N TYR A 343 -1.05 -13.67 20.16
CA TYR A 343 -0.93 -14.34 18.85
C TYR A 343 -0.88 -15.87 18.97
N TRP A 344 -0.14 -16.41 19.94
CA TRP A 344 -0.12 -17.84 20.22
C TRP A 344 -1.51 -18.37 20.56
N GLN A 345 -2.24 -17.66 21.43
CA GLN A 345 -3.62 -18.01 21.78
C GLN A 345 -4.55 -17.95 20.55
N MET A 346 -4.44 -16.91 19.72
CA MET A 346 -5.23 -16.79 18.50
C MET A 346 -4.97 -17.93 17.51
N SER A 347 -3.70 -18.33 17.34
CA SER A 347 -3.35 -19.46 16.47
C SER A 347 -3.98 -20.77 16.95
N ASN A 348 -3.97 -20.98 18.27
CA ASN A 348 -4.56 -22.16 18.90
C ASN A 348 -6.10 -22.14 18.81
N GLU A 349 -6.74 -21.00 19.06
CA GLU A 349 -8.20 -20.82 18.95
C GLU A 349 -8.70 -21.00 17.52
N ALA A 350 -7.93 -20.53 16.53
CA ALA A 350 -8.27 -20.65 15.12
C ALA A 350 -8.07 -22.07 14.56
N GLN A 351 -7.54 -23.00 15.38
CA GLN A 351 -7.23 -24.38 14.99
C GLN A 351 -6.42 -24.43 13.69
N THR A 352 -5.42 -23.55 13.56
CA THR A 352 -4.56 -23.51 12.37
C THR A 352 -3.69 -24.75 12.25
N LEU A 353 -3.42 -25.39 13.38
CA LEU A 353 -2.71 -26.66 13.51
C LEU A 353 -3.67 -27.69 14.10
N SER A 354 -3.49 -28.96 13.73
CA SER A 354 -4.15 -30.04 14.45
C SER A 354 -3.59 -30.16 15.87
N ASP A 355 -4.33 -30.79 16.78
CA ASP A 355 -3.86 -31.01 18.16
C ASP A 355 -2.55 -31.83 18.18
N GLU A 356 -2.37 -32.73 17.22
CA GLU A 356 -1.16 -33.54 17.04
C GLU A 356 0.03 -32.66 16.62
N ASP A 357 -0.14 -31.85 15.57
CA ASP A 357 0.91 -30.93 15.08
C ASP A 357 1.31 -29.91 16.16
N LEU A 358 0.34 -29.42 16.93
CA LEU A 358 0.59 -28.49 18.02
C LEU A 358 1.41 -29.14 19.12
N THR A 359 1.12 -30.40 19.45
CA THR A 359 1.88 -31.16 20.45
C THR A 359 3.30 -31.42 19.96
N GLU A 360 3.46 -31.85 18.71
CA GLU A 360 4.78 -32.06 18.09
C GLU A 360 5.62 -30.78 18.08
N LEU A 361 5.02 -29.64 17.73
CA LEU A 361 5.69 -28.35 17.75
C LEU A 361 6.19 -27.98 19.15
N LYS A 362 5.35 -28.16 20.18
CA LYS A 362 5.72 -27.89 21.57
C LYS A 362 6.86 -28.79 22.04
N ASP A 363 6.77 -30.08 21.74
CA ASP A 363 7.81 -31.05 22.11
C ASP A 363 9.13 -30.76 21.39
N ALA A 364 9.09 -30.46 20.09
CA ALA A 364 10.27 -30.09 19.31
C ALA A 364 10.92 -28.79 19.81
N PHE A 365 10.11 -27.80 20.20
CA PHE A 365 10.59 -26.56 20.80
C PHE A 365 11.27 -26.83 22.14
N ARG A 366 10.60 -27.59 23.03
CA ARG A 366 11.13 -27.98 24.34
C ARG A 366 12.42 -28.78 24.22
N GLN A 367 12.50 -29.72 23.29
CA GLN A 367 13.72 -30.49 23.05
C GLN A 367 14.87 -29.62 22.53
N SER A 368 14.55 -28.56 21.77
CA SER A 368 15.55 -27.69 21.15
C SER A 368 16.10 -26.63 22.10
N VAL A 369 15.25 -26.09 22.97
CA VAL A 369 15.56 -24.90 23.79
C VAL A 369 15.60 -25.25 25.30
N GLY A 370 14.97 -26.35 25.71
CA GLY A 370 14.85 -26.74 27.11
C GLY A 370 13.77 -25.97 27.89
N MET A 371 12.87 -25.25 27.19
CA MET A 371 11.83 -24.42 27.79
C MET A 371 10.47 -24.64 27.11
N GLU A 372 9.39 -24.35 27.82
CA GLU A 372 8.05 -24.36 27.24
C GLU A 372 7.84 -23.14 26.34
N ILE A 373 7.14 -23.29 25.22
CA ILE A 373 6.91 -22.18 24.29
C ILE A 373 6.12 -21.06 24.95
N GLU A 374 5.14 -21.39 25.79
CA GLU A 374 4.36 -20.41 26.56
C GLU A 374 5.22 -19.61 27.54
N GLU A 375 6.22 -20.24 28.18
CA GLU A 375 7.16 -19.54 29.08
C GLU A 375 7.94 -18.47 28.32
N VAL A 376 8.38 -18.81 27.10
CA VAL A 376 9.11 -17.89 26.21
C VAL A 376 8.20 -16.76 25.75
N MET A 377 6.98 -17.05 25.30
CA MET A 377 6.04 -16.00 24.86
C MET A 377 5.69 -15.03 26.00
N GLU A 378 5.57 -15.52 27.24
CA GLU A 378 5.32 -14.68 28.42
C GLU A 378 6.52 -13.84 28.85
N ALA A 379 7.72 -14.18 28.41
CA ALA A 379 8.93 -13.41 28.72
C ALA A 379 9.01 -12.10 27.95
N PHE A 380 8.35 -12.01 26.78
CA PHE A 380 8.35 -10.80 25.96
C PHE A 380 7.25 -9.82 26.37
N GLY A 381 7.54 -8.53 26.18
CA GLY A 381 6.59 -7.44 26.27
C GLY A 381 5.79 -7.25 24.98
N SER A 382 5.17 -6.08 24.86
CA SER A 382 4.36 -5.73 23.68
C SER A 382 5.18 -4.99 22.62
N GLN A 383 6.26 -4.32 23.02
CA GLN A 383 7.07 -3.50 22.11
C GLN A 383 8.10 -4.33 21.35
N PHE A 384 8.11 -4.17 20.03
CA PHE A 384 9.01 -4.84 19.10
C PHE A 384 9.48 -3.87 18.02
N GLY A 385 10.75 -3.93 17.67
CA GLY A 385 11.35 -3.10 16.62
C GLY A 385 12.37 -3.82 15.78
N ILE A 386 12.55 -3.36 14.55
CA ILE A 386 13.54 -3.82 13.59
C ILE A 386 14.28 -2.59 13.07
N VAL A 387 15.61 -2.63 13.04
CA VAL A 387 16.44 -1.60 12.45
C VAL A 387 17.38 -2.20 11.42
N LEU A 388 17.34 -1.67 10.20
CA LEU A 388 18.34 -1.87 9.16
C LEU A 388 19.23 -0.63 9.16
N ASN A 389 20.41 -0.76 9.74
CA ASN A 389 21.35 0.34 9.89
C ASN A 389 22.09 0.63 8.58
N ASP A 390 22.66 -0.40 7.95
CA ASP A 390 23.32 -0.31 6.65
C ASP A 390 23.34 -1.68 5.92
N ILE A 391 23.86 -1.72 4.70
CA ILE A 391 24.23 -2.93 3.96
C ILE A 391 25.69 -2.81 3.50
N THR A 392 26.53 -3.72 3.98
CA THR A 392 27.97 -3.74 3.69
C THR A 392 28.25 -4.59 2.45
N MET A 393 28.87 -3.99 1.43
CA MET A 393 29.12 -4.60 0.12
C MET A 393 30.53 -5.21 -0.05
N GLY A 394 31.32 -5.32 1.02
CA GLY A 394 32.76 -5.68 0.96
C GLY A 394 33.11 -7.17 0.97
N GLY A 395 32.14 -8.08 1.01
CA GLY A 395 32.35 -9.52 1.15
C GLY A 395 31.98 -10.36 -0.08
N MET A 396 31.93 -11.69 0.09
CA MET A 396 31.43 -12.61 -0.94
C MET A 396 29.95 -12.36 -1.27
N PHE A 397 29.20 -11.87 -0.29
CA PHE A 397 27.79 -11.49 -0.41
C PHE A 397 27.54 -10.21 0.40
N PRO A 398 26.53 -9.40 0.04
CA PRO A 398 26.09 -8.25 0.83
C PRO A 398 25.62 -8.70 2.21
N ILE A 399 26.10 -8.03 3.26
CA ILE A 399 25.73 -8.33 4.64
C ILE A 399 24.91 -7.18 5.19
N PRO A 400 23.61 -7.40 5.53
CA PRO A 400 22.81 -6.37 6.17
C PRO A 400 23.26 -6.19 7.62
N ASP A 401 23.41 -4.95 8.04
CA ASP A 401 23.58 -4.57 9.43
C ASP A 401 22.19 -4.37 10.05
N LEU A 402 21.61 -5.48 10.52
CA LEU A 402 20.21 -5.61 10.92
C LEU A 402 20.14 -5.97 12.40
N ALA A 403 19.26 -5.33 13.15
CA ALA A 403 18.92 -5.73 14.51
C ALA A 403 17.41 -5.83 14.73
N ILE A 404 17.04 -6.76 15.60
CA ILE A 404 15.72 -6.89 16.19
C ILE A 404 15.85 -6.46 17.65
N VAL A 405 14.92 -5.63 18.11
CA VAL A 405 14.84 -5.15 19.49
C VAL A 405 13.48 -5.50 20.03
N ALA A 406 13.42 -6.23 21.13
CA ALA A 406 12.16 -6.65 21.74
C ALA A 406 12.15 -6.28 23.23
N GLU A 407 11.00 -5.80 23.71
CA GLU A 407 10.77 -5.63 25.13
C GLU A 407 10.76 -7.00 25.80
N VAL A 408 11.41 -7.08 26.96
CA VAL A 408 11.53 -8.31 27.73
C VAL A 408 11.18 -8.04 29.19
N ARG A 409 10.22 -8.80 29.69
CA ARG A 409 9.73 -8.79 31.07
C ARG A 409 10.52 -9.75 31.97
N LYS A 410 11.09 -10.82 31.39
CA LYS A 410 11.87 -11.87 32.09
C LYS A 410 13.19 -12.11 31.36
N THR A 411 14.20 -11.30 31.66
CA THR A 411 15.51 -11.36 30.97
C THR A 411 16.21 -12.70 31.17
N ASP A 412 16.00 -13.37 32.30
CA ASP A 412 16.55 -14.70 32.58
C ASP A 412 16.03 -15.79 31.62
N VAL A 413 14.77 -15.67 31.15
CA VAL A 413 14.19 -16.58 30.16
C VAL A 413 14.83 -16.33 28.80
N THR A 414 15.00 -15.07 28.41
CA THR A 414 15.64 -14.72 27.13
C THR A 414 17.12 -15.12 27.11
N ASP A 415 17.84 -14.95 28.22
CA ASP A 415 19.22 -15.39 28.33
C ASP A 415 19.35 -16.91 28.22
N ARG A 416 18.43 -17.67 28.85
CA ARG A 416 18.35 -19.13 28.69
C ARG A 416 18.01 -19.53 27.25
N LEU A 417 17.09 -18.83 26.59
CA LEU A 417 16.72 -19.06 25.19
C LEU A 417 17.95 -18.94 24.29
N VAL A 418 18.66 -17.81 24.40
CA VAL A 418 19.84 -17.53 23.58
C VAL A 418 20.97 -18.50 23.91
N ALA A 419 21.20 -18.82 25.18
CA ALA A 419 22.20 -19.80 25.59
C ALA A 419 21.91 -21.19 25.01
N GLY A 420 20.67 -21.66 25.06
CA GLY A 420 20.26 -22.95 24.49
C GLY A 420 20.44 -23.01 22.97
N LEU A 421 20.11 -21.93 22.26
CA LEU A 421 20.34 -21.82 20.82
C LEU A 421 21.84 -21.84 20.46
N ILE A 422 22.66 -21.12 21.23
CA ILE A 422 24.12 -21.12 21.08
C ILE A 422 24.68 -22.53 21.31
N GLU A 423 24.33 -23.18 22.42
CA GLU A 423 24.81 -24.52 22.76
C GLU A 423 24.47 -25.53 21.67
N LYS A 424 23.22 -25.50 21.18
CA LYS A 424 22.76 -26.37 20.08
C LYS A 424 23.49 -26.11 18.76
N SER A 425 23.89 -24.87 18.50
CA SER A 425 24.62 -24.52 17.28
C SER A 425 26.08 -24.97 17.28
N GLY A 426 26.65 -25.27 18.45
CA GLY A 426 28.08 -25.58 18.60
C GLY A 426 29.01 -24.40 18.31
N MET A 427 28.49 -23.17 18.20
CA MET A 427 29.28 -21.97 17.94
C MET A 427 30.03 -21.53 19.20
N GLU A 428 31.30 -21.17 19.03
CA GLU A 428 32.07 -20.51 20.08
C GLU A 428 31.58 -19.07 20.24
N VAL A 429 31.16 -18.72 21.46
CA VAL A 429 30.69 -17.38 21.79
C VAL A 429 31.69 -16.65 22.66
N ASN A 430 31.86 -15.38 22.32
CA ASN A 430 32.66 -14.43 23.05
C ASN A 430 31.74 -13.53 23.86
N ARG A 431 32.26 -13.03 24.99
CA ARG A 431 31.57 -12.06 25.83
C ARG A 431 32.45 -10.86 26.06
N GLU A 432 31.84 -9.70 26.15
CA GLU A 432 32.50 -8.47 26.56
C GLU A 432 31.55 -7.56 27.33
N ASP A 433 32.11 -6.61 28.07
CA ASP A 433 31.35 -5.57 28.74
C ASP A 433 31.29 -4.31 27.86
N VAL A 434 30.08 -3.80 27.64
CA VAL A 434 29.81 -2.55 26.93
C VAL A 434 28.95 -1.67 27.82
N GLU A 435 29.56 -0.64 28.39
CA GLU A 435 28.89 0.28 29.33
C GLU A 435 28.14 -0.42 30.47
N GLY A 436 28.73 -1.49 31.05
CA GLY A 436 28.11 -2.27 32.13
C GLY A 436 27.05 -3.27 31.67
N THR A 437 26.90 -3.48 30.36
CA THR A 437 26.02 -4.52 29.78
C THR A 437 26.88 -5.62 29.16
N THR A 438 26.59 -6.88 29.48
CA THR A 438 27.27 -8.01 28.85
C THR A 438 26.77 -8.21 27.43
N LEU A 439 27.63 -8.00 26.45
CA LEU A 439 27.39 -8.31 25.05
C LEU A 439 27.94 -9.70 24.75
N THR A 440 27.09 -10.57 24.22
CA THR A 440 27.48 -11.92 23.76
C THR A 440 27.47 -11.95 22.24
N TYR A 441 28.51 -12.49 21.61
CA TYR A 441 28.58 -12.58 20.15
C TYR A 441 29.28 -13.86 19.66
N ALA A 442 28.84 -14.37 18.53
CA ALA A 442 29.49 -15.48 17.83
C ALA A 442 30.35 -14.94 16.69
N SER A 443 31.54 -15.52 16.48
CA SER A 443 32.35 -15.25 15.29
C SER A 443 32.17 -16.40 14.30
N ILE A 444 31.65 -16.12 13.11
CA ILE A 444 31.43 -17.15 12.09
C ILE A 444 32.68 -17.24 11.21
N PRO A 445 33.40 -18.39 11.18
CA PRO A 445 34.57 -18.54 10.34
C PRO A 445 34.25 -18.29 8.86
N PHE A 446 35.18 -17.68 8.13
CA PHE A 446 35.12 -17.41 6.68
C PHE A 446 34.08 -16.38 6.22
N VAL A 447 33.25 -15.84 7.11
CA VAL A 447 32.31 -14.75 6.79
C VAL A 447 32.75 -13.47 7.49
N MET A 448 33.53 -12.65 6.79
CA MET A 448 33.95 -11.35 7.33
C MET A 448 32.73 -10.44 7.53
N GLY A 449 32.65 -9.80 8.70
CA GLY A 449 31.61 -8.82 9.01
C GLY A 449 30.30 -9.40 9.59
N LEU A 450 30.12 -10.72 9.60
CA LEU A 450 28.97 -11.36 10.25
C LEU A 450 29.37 -11.88 11.63
N ASN A 451 28.94 -11.17 12.66
CA ASN A 451 29.20 -11.52 14.06
C ASN A 451 27.89 -11.37 14.84
N PRO A 452 26.97 -12.35 14.76
CA PRO A 452 25.67 -12.25 15.41
C PRO A 452 25.86 -11.98 16.89
N ALA A 453 25.16 -10.97 17.39
CA ALA A 453 25.37 -10.45 18.74
C ALA A 453 24.05 -10.21 19.45
N TYR A 454 24.09 -10.37 20.77
CA TYR A 454 22.95 -10.25 21.66
C TYR A 454 23.33 -9.51 22.94
N ALA A 455 22.44 -8.65 23.42
CA ALA A 455 22.53 -8.01 24.72
C ALA A 455 21.15 -7.51 25.20
N CYS A 456 20.97 -7.40 26.51
CA CYS A 456 19.78 -6.81 27.12
C CYS A 456 20.13 -5.63 28.01
N LYS A 457 19.39 -4.52 27.86
CA LYS A 457 19.55 -3.28 28.63
C LYS A 457 18.20 -2.59 28.76
N ASP A 458 17.91 -2.04 29.94
CA ASP A 458 16.73 -1.23 30.24
C ASP A 458 15.36 -1.86 29.86
N GLY A 459 15.26 -3.18 30.01
CA GLY A 459 14.04 -3.95 29.71
C GLY A 459 13.86 -4.30 28.23
N PHE A 460 14.89 -4.08 27.41
CA PHE A 460 14.91 -4.50 26.00
C PHE A 460 16.07 -5.44 25.74
N CYS A 461 15.87 -6.40 24.86
CA CYS A 461 16.92 -7.25 24.32
C CYS A 461 17.08 -7.00 22.83
N SER A 462 18.32 -6.85 22.38
CA SER A 462 18.69 -6.64 20.99
C SER A 462 19.44 -7.85 20.46
N LEU A 463 19.03 -8.36 19.30
CA LEU A 463 19.72 -9.38 18.53
C LEU A 463 20.08 -8.79 17.16
N ALA A 464 21.36 -8.75 16.83
CA ALA A 464 21.82 -8.17 15.57
C ALA A 464 22.73 -9.10 14.78
N THR A 465 22.86 -8.85 13.48
CA THR A 465 23.82 -9.53 12.58
C THR A 465 25.26 -9.15 12.89
N THR A 466 25.49 -7.98 13.49
CA THR A 466 26.83 -7.49 13.84
C THR A 466 26.92 -7.07 15.31
N ARG A 467 28.09 -7.32 15.90
CA ARG A 467 28.48 -6.84 17.23
C ARG A 467 28.45 -5.33 17.34
N ASP A 468 28.86 -4.62 16.29
CA ASP A 468 28.98 -3.16 16.32
C ASP A 468 27.62 -2.46 16.33
N LEU A 469 26.59 -3.05 15.70
CA LEU A 469 25.24 -2.54 15.81
C LEU A 469 24.66 -2.69 17.22
N VAL A 470 24.87 -3.82 17.89
CA VAL A 470 24.45 -3.97 19.30
C VAL A 470 25.17 -2.95 20.18
N LYS A 471 26.49 -2.73 20.00
CA LYS A 471 27.21 -1.68 20.72
C LYS A 471 26.61 -0.30 20.49
N THR A 472 26.25 0.00 19.24
CA THR A 472 25.62 1.28 18.89
C THR A 472 24.31 1.45 19.65
N ILE A 473 23.47 0.42 19.69
CA ILE A 473 22.19 0.41 20.42
C ILE A 473 22.39 0.52 21.94
N LEU A 474 23.44 -0.11 22.49
CA LEU A 474 23.75 -0.07 23.92
C LEU A 474 24.37 1.26 24.37
N SER A 475 24.95 2.04 23.46
CA SER A 475 25.67 3.27 23.78
C SER A 475 24.73 4.33 24.37
N LYS A 476 25.24 5.17 25.28
CA LYS A 476 24.42 6.25 25.88
C LYS A 476 23.74 7.12 24.81
N PRO A 477 22.47 7.53 25.02
CA PRO A 477 21.81 8.49 24.14
C PRO A 477 22.69 9.72 23.90
N GLY A 478 22.93 10.04 22.63
CA GLY A 478 23.73 11.19 22.21
C GLY A 478 25.25 10.95 22.06
N SER A 479 25.82 9.83 22.54
CA SER A 479 27.25 9.55 22.32
C SER A 479 27.57 9.16 20.88
N ASN A 480 26.66 8.44 20.22
CA ASN A 480 26.69 8.09 18.80
C ASN A 480 25.53 8.73 18.00
N GLY A 481 24.90 9.76 18.57
CA GLY A 481 23.62 10.31 18.12
C GLY A 481 22.43 9.40 18.47
N SER A 482 21.22 9.84 18.16
CA SER A 482 19.98 9.04 18.26
C SER A 482 19.10 9.30 17.06
N LEU A 483 18.24 8.35 16.68
CA LEU A 483 17.30 8.54 15.57
C LEU A 483 16.42 9.77 15.77
N ARG A 484 15.97 10.01 17.01
CA ARG A 484 15.15 11.17 17.39
C ARG A 484 15.81 12.50 17.06
N GLU A 485 17.14 12.58 17.11
CA GLU A 485 17.89 13.81 16.83
C GLU A 485 18.22 14.01 15.35
N ASN A 486 18.02 12.99 14.51
CA ASN A 486 18.32 13.01 13.09
C ASN A 486 17.46 14.05 12.34
N PRO A 487 18.06 14.92 11.49
CA PRO A 487 17.31 15.91 10.71
C PRO A 487 16.25 15.31 9.77
N ASP A 488 16.57 14.23 9.06
CA ASP A 488 15.67 13.53 8.14
C ASP A 488 14.48 12.92 8.91
N PHE A 489 14.73 12.34 10.09
CA PHE A 489 13.66 11.86 10.98
C PHE A 489 12.75 13.01 11.42
N LYS A 490 13.33 14.13 11.86
CA LYS A 490 12.58 15.32 12.27
C LYS A 490 11.76 15.92 11.13
N ALA A 491 12.22 15.84 9.88
CA ALA A 491 11.50 16.33 8.71
C ALA A 491 10.16 15.60 8.51
N VAL A 492 10.11 14.30 8.84
CA VAL A 492 8.90 13.48 8.73
C VAL A 492 8.20 13.22 10.08
N ASP A 493 8.77 13.62 11.22
CA ASP A 493 8.20 13.47 12.56
C ASP A 493 7.00 14.39 12.83
N ASN A 494 5.89 14.07 12.19
CA ASN A 494 4.57 14.67 12.47
C ASN A 494 3.81 13.86 13.54
N GLY A 495 4.58 13.38 14.52
CA GLY A 495 4.13 12.61 15.67
C GLY A 495 4.41 11.11 15.55
N LEU A 496 5.50 10.74 14.89
CA LEU A 496 6.16 9.43 15.07
C LEU A 496 6.71 9.30 16.49
N SER A 497 7.11 10.41 17.12
CA SER A 497 7.58 10.44 18.52
C SER A 497 6.45 10.49 19.57
N ARG A 498 5.18 10.39 19.17
CA ARG A 498 4.03 10.34 20.08
C ARG A 498 3.66 8.89 20.43
N GLU A 499 2.61 8.73 21.22
CA GLU A 499 1.98 7.42 21.43
C GLU A 499 1.44 6.88 20.11
N ASN A 500 1.87 5.68 19.73
CA ASN A 500 1.52 5.01 18.49
C ASN A 500 1.35 3.52 18.72
N ASN A 501 0.67 2.84 17.81
CA ASN A 501 0.65 1.38 17.76
C ASN A 501 1.75 0.81 16.87
N GLN A 502 2.13 1.57 15.84
CA GLN A 502 3.19 1.24 14.91
C GLN A 502 3.82 2.53 14.40
N ILE A 503 5.12 2.53 14.18
CA ILE A 503 5.81 3.52 13.35
C ILE A 503 6.76 2.83 12.39
N ALA A 504 7.00 3.46 11.24
CA ALA A 504 8.09 3.11 10.35
C ALA A 504 8.77 4.38 9.85
N TYR A 505 10.08 4.32 9.71
CA TYR A 505 10.94 5.37 9.22
C TYR A 505 11.89 4.78 8.19
N ILE A 506 12.01 5.41 7.03
CA ILE A 506 12.83 4.92 5.92
C ILE A 506 13.55 6.11 5.29
N ARG A 507 14.89 6.04 5.21
CA ARG A 507 15.71 6.89 4.35
C ARG A 507 15.68 6.31 2.95
N PHE A 508 14.59 6.60 2.25
CA PHE A 508 14.16 5.88 1.06
C PHE A 508 15.15 6.05 -0.09
N ALA A 509 15.66 7.25 -0.33
CA ALA A 509 16.65 7.49 -1.39
C ALA A 509 17.94 6.69 -1.17
N GLU A 510 18.45 6.64 0.06
CA GLU A 510 19.63 5.87 0.45
C GLU A 510 19.38 4.37 0.38
N LEU A 511 18.23 3.90 0.85
CA LEU A 511 17.84 2.49 0.75
C LEU A 511 17.77 2.04 -0.71
N VAL A 512 17.17 2.85 -1.59
CA VAL A 512 17.15 2.58 -3.03
C VAL A 512 18.58 2.56 -3.60
N GLY A 513 19.46 3.45 -3.15
CA GLY A 513 20.89 3.41 -3.50
C GLY A 513 21.55 2.09 -3.12
N LYS A 514 21.28 1.56 -1.92
CA LYS A 514 21.81 0.26 -1.47
C LYS A 514 21.23 -0.91 -2.24
N VAL A 515 19.94 -0.87 -2.60
CA VAL A 515 19.33 -1.87 -3.49
C VAL A 515 20.01 -1.87 -4.86
N GLN A 516 20.33 -0.70 -5.43
CA GLN A 516 21.09 -0.62 -6.68
C GLN A 516 22.49 -1.26 -6.55
N GLU A 517 23.19 -1.03 -5.45
CA GLU A 517 24.49 -1.67 -5.18
C GLU A 517 24.36 -3.21 -5.12
N ILE A 518 23.35 -3.73 -4.42
CA ILE A 518 23.07 -5.18 -4.36
C ILE A 518 22.82 -5.74 -5.76
N ILE A 519 22.00 -5.07 -6.57
CA ILE A 519 21.69 -5.57 -7.90
C ILE A 519 22.93 -5.54 -8.81
N ARG A 520 23.78 -4.51 -8.71
CA ARG A 520 25.06 -4.45 -9.44
C ARG A 520 26.02 -5.57 -9.01
N TRP A 521 26.09 -5.85 -7.72
CA TRP A 521 26.85 -7.00 -7.21
C TRP A 521 26.31 -8.32 -7.77
N GLY A 522 25.00 -8.55 -7.70
CA GLY A 522 24.36 -9.77 -8.23
C GLY A 522 24.56 -9.92 -9.75
N SER A 523 24.51 -8.80 -10.48
CA SER A 523 24.79 -8.77 -11.93
C SER A 523 26.23 -9.14 -12.24
N SER A 524 27.19 -8.69 -11.42
CA SER A 524 28.60 -9.06 -11.56
C SER A 524 28.81 -10.56 -11.33
N PHE A 525 28.10 -11.14 -10.36
CA PHE A 525 28.13 -12.59 -10.13
C PHE A 525 27.52 -13.39 -11.29
N MET A 526 26.36 -12.95 -11.81
CA MET A 526 25.75 -13.56 -13.00
C MET A 526 26.65 -13.47 -14.23
N ALA A 527 27.36 -12.36 -14.43
CA ALA A 527 28.31 -12.22 -15.53
C ALA A 527 29.47 -13.24 -15.46
N MET A 528 29.90 -13.62 -14.25
CA MET A 528 30.90 -14.67 -14.06
C MET A 528 30.34 -16.07 -14.28
N ALA A 529 29.12 -16.36 -13.81
CA ALA A 529 28.52 -17.69 -13.86
C ALA A 529 27.86 -18.02 -15.21
N GLN A 530 27.18 -17.04 -15.82
CA GLN A 530 26.35 -17.21 -17.02
C GLN A 530 26.44 -15.95 -17.93
N PRO A 531 27.53 -15.81 -18.72
CA PRO A 531 27.82 -14.58 -19.47
C PRO A 531 26.74 -14.16 -20.47
N ASP A 532 26.05 -15.13 -21.10
CA ASP A 532 25.01 -14.85 -22.10
C ASP A 532 23.72 -14.30 -21.45
N GLN A 533 23.31 -14.86 -20.30
CA GLN A 533 22.17 -14.35 -19.54
C GLN A 533 22.49 -12.97 -18.94
N ALA A 534 23.73 -12.76 -18.51
CA ALA A 534 24.15 -11.50 -17.93
C ALA A 534 23.97 -10.31 -18.88
N LYS A 535 24.15 -10.48 -20.20
CA LYS A 535 23.88 -9.41 -21.19
C LYS A 535 22.41 -9.03 -21.24
N GLN A 536 21.51 -10.01 -21.22
CA GLN A 536 20.06 -9.75 -21.22
C GLN A 536 19.64 -9.06 -19.92
N THR A 537 20.12 -9.56 -18.78
CA THR A 537 19.85 -8.96 -17.48
C THR A 537 20.42 -7.54 -17.40
N GLN A 538 21.63 -7.31 -17.89
CA GLN A 538 22.23 -5.98 -17.92
C GLN A 538 21.39 -4.99 -18.73
N LEU A 539 20.82 -5.40 -19.87
CA LEU A 539 19.93 -4.53 -20.63
C LEU A 539 18.67 -4.15 -19.81
N ILE A 540 18.03 -5.13 -19.16
CA ILE A 540 16.87 -4.86 -18.29
C ILE A 540 17.25 -3.91 -17.16
N MET A 541 18.42 -4.14 -16.55
CA MET A 541 18.93 -3.32 -15.47
C MET A 541 19.17 -1.88 -15.90
N ASP A 542 19.89 -1.69 -17.00
CA ASP A 542 20.31 -0.37 -17.48
C ASP A 542 19.15 0.42 -18.11
N LYS A 543 18.17 -0.26 -18.73
CA LYS A 543 17.06 0.38 -19.45
C LYS A 543 15.78 0.55 -18.64
N VAL A 544 15.60 -0.21 -17.58
CA VAL A 544 14.36 -0.20 -16.78
C VAL A 544 14.67 0.00 -15.31
N ALA A 545 15.33 -0.96 -14.67
CA ALA A 545 15.38 -0.99 -13.22
C ALA A 545 16.20 0.15 -12.62
N ILE A 546 17.40 0.46 -13.16
CA ILE A 546 18.23 1.57 -12.68
C ILE A 546 17.54 2.92 -12.89
N PRO A 547 17.04 3.27 -14.09
CA PRO A 547 16.29 4.52 -14.30
C PRO A 547 15.11 4.68 -13.34
N VAL A 548 14.30 3.63 -13.14
CA VAL A 548 13.16 3.67 -12.21
C VAL A 548 13.63 3.90 -10.77
N MET A 549 14.68 3.19 -10.34
CA MET A 549 15.26 3.39 -9.00
C MET A 549 15.83 4.81 -8.84
N ASP A 550 16.50 5.37 -9.85
CA ASP A 550 16.99 6.75 -9.78
C ASP A 550 15.83 7.76 -9.77
N GLY A 551 14.75 7.50 -10.50
CA GLY A 551 13.51 8.27 -10.43
C GLY A 551 12.87 8.23 -9.04
N LEU A 552 12.83 7.05 -8.42
CA LEU A 552 12.29 6.82 -7.07
C LEU A 552 13.07 7.57 -5.98
N LYS A 553 14.36 7.87 -6.19
CA LYS A 553 15.15 8.69 -5.24
C LYS A 553 14.67 10.12 -5.09
N MET A 554 13.65 10.57 -5.85
CA MET A 554 12.99 11.84 -5.54
C MET A 554 12.31 11.81 -4.15
N TYR A 555 11.85 10.64 -3.69
CA TYR A 555 11.35 10.45 -2.33
C TYR A 555 12.57 10.27 -1.41
N GLN A 556 12.86 11.28 -0.59
CA GLN A 556 14.03 11.27 0.30
C GLN A 556 13.78 10.37 1.50
N THR A 557 12.77 10.72 2.28
CA THR A 557 12.52 10.15 3.61
C THR A 557 11.03 9.86 3.76
N ILE A 558 10.69 8.72 4.35
CA ILE A 558 9.30 8.31 4.62
C ILE A 558 9.15 8.09 6.12
N GLY A 559 8.20 8.79 6.73
CA GLY A 559 7.71 8.52 8.07
C GLY A 559 6.29 7.98 8.01
N LEU A 560 6.01 6.89 8.71
CA LEU A 560 4.69 6.31 8.84
C LEU A 560 4.39 6.14 10.32
N ARG A 561 3.16 6.42 10.72
CA ARG A 561 2.63 6.00 12.01
C ARG A 561 1.25 5.42 11.87
N SER A 562 0.91 4.45 12.71
CA SER A 562 -0.43 3.94 12.86
C SER A 562 -0.83 3.93 14.32
N TYR A 563 -2.08 4.29 14.59
CA TYR A 563 -2.65 4.27 15.93
C TYR A 563 -4.13 3.91 15.89
N ILE A 564 -4.59 3.25 16.95
CA ILE A 564 -5.91 2.69 17.08
C ILE A 564 -6.70 3.50 18.10
N THR A 565 -7.93 3.85 17.76
CA THR A 565 -8.90 4.49 18.66
C THR A 565 -10.06 3.53 18.96
N GLU A 566 -11.10 4.02 19.62
CA GLU A 566 -12.28 3.19 19.91
C GLU A 566 -12.97 2.67 18.64
N SER A 567 -13.07 3.50 17.60
CA SER A 567 -13.84 3.20 16.38
C SER A 567 -13.03 3.33 15.08
N GLN A 568 -11.72 3.59 15.17
CA GLN A 568 -10.89 3.81 13.98
C GLN A 568 -9.50 3.18 14.11
N VAL A 569 -8.97 2.73 12.98
CA VAL A 569 -7.53 2.48 12.81
C VAL A 569 -7.02 3.53 11.83
N ARG A 570 -6.11 4.38 12.26
CA ARG A 570 -5.55 5.43 11.42
C ARG A 570 -4.09 5.16 11.11
N THR A 571 -3.69 5.42 9.88
CA THR A 571 -2.30 5.44 9.43
C THR A 571 -2.02 6.76 8.75
N ASP A 572 -1.03 7.51 9.23
CA ASP A 572 -0.50 8.69 8.57
C ASP A 572 0.86 8.36 7.94
N VAL A 573 1.11 8.88 6.74
CA VAL A 573 2.38 8.75 6.03
C VAL A 573 2.85 10.13 5.59
N TRP A 574 4.06 10.53 6.00
CA TRP A 574 4.73 11.74 5.54
C TRP A 574 5.92 11.37 4.69
N ILE A 575 6.02 12.01 3.53
CA ILE A 575 7.04 11.72 2.55
C ILE A 575 7.73 13.02 2.20
N GLU A 576 9.01 13.09 2.53
CA GLU A 576 9.87 14.16 2.06
C GLU A 576 10.23 13.92 0.59
N ILE A 577 10.01 14.94 -0.24
CA ILE A 577 10.26 14.90 -1.68
C ILE A 577 11.22 16.00 -2.13
N ASP A 578 12.12 15.64 -3.03
CA ASP A 578 12.94 16.58 -3.78
C ASP A 578 12.13 17.06 -4.99
N ARG A 579 11.50 18.24 -4.85
CA ARG A 579 10.87 18.93 -5.97
C ARG A 579 11.97 19.58 -6.79
N GLU A 580 12.18 19.09 -8.01
CA GLU A 580 12.94 19.86 -9.00
C GLU A 580 12.25 21.23 -9.14
N GLN A 581 12.97 22.30 -8.82
CA GLN A 581 12.44 23.65 -9.03
C GLN A 581 12.22 23.81 -10.55
N PRO A 582 11.03 24.23 -11.00
CA PRO A 582 10.72 24.40 -12.41
C PRO A 582 11.60 25.42 -13.12
#